data_AF-A0A7C0VQ47-F1
#
_entry.id   AF-A0A7C0VQ47-F1
#
_cell.length_a   1.000
_cell.length_b   1.000
_cell.length_c   1.000
_cell.angle_alpha   90.00
_cell.angle_beta   90.00
_cell.angle_gamma   90.00
#
_symmetry.space_group_name_H-M   'P 1'
#
loop_
_entity.id
_entity.type
_entity.pdbx_description
1 polymer ?
#
loop_
_entity_poly.entity_id
_entity_poly.type
_entity_poly.pdbx_seq_one_letter_code
_entity_poly.pdbx_strand_id
1 'polypeptide(L)'
;MDSVIQEALKNSEKEKLYRQNAANAEDIGDVCEYLENPRILIAGCGGAGNNTSSRMHDIGIDDVEIIAINTDKQDLEICRADKKILVGKSITRGLGAGGDPEVGKRAAELARGTLGEVFEESDLVFVTAGMGGGTGTGVAPVVANIARESGAIVIG
;
A
#
# COMPACT_ATOMS: atom_id res chain seq x y z
N MET A 1 -28.77 37.35 20.73
CA MET A 1 -28.48 36.25 21.69
C MET A 1 -29.31 35.02 21.35
N ASP A 2 -30.59 35.21 21.01
CA ASP A 2 -31.51 34.12 20.65
C ASP A 2 -31.13 33.32 19.39
N SER A 3 -30.43 33.92 18.42
CA SER A 3 -30.01 33.23 17.19
C SER A 3 -28.95 32.15 17.43
N VAL A 4 -28.03 32.39 18.37
CA VAL A 4 -26.95 31.45 18.70
C VAL A 4 -27.50 30.23 19.44
N ILE A 5 -28.51 30.45 20.29
CA ILE A 5 -29.18 29.37 21.04
C ILE A 5 -29.99 28.49 20.08
N GLN A 6 -30.72 29.10 19.14
CA GLN A 6 -31.46 28.40 18.10
C GLN A 6 -30.53 27.57 17.20
N GLU A 7 -29.40 28.13 16.81
CA GLU A 7 -28.40 27.44 15.96
C GLU A 7 -27.71 26.28 16.71
N ALA A 8 -27.39 26.48 17.99
CA ALA A 8 -26.84 25.42 18.83
C ALA A 8 -27.83 24.26 19.05
N LEU A 9 -29.11 24.56 19.25
CA LEU A 9 -30.17 23.54 19.35
C LEU A 9 -30.32 22.76 18.04
N LYS A 10 -30.34 23.47 16.91
CA LYS A 10 -30.45 22.85 15.58
C LYS A 10 -29.25 21.95 15.26
N ASN A 11 -28.04 22.37 15.64
CA ASN A 11 -26.82 21.57 15.48
C ASN A 11 -26.82 20.34 16.42
N SER A 12 -27.33 20.48 17.64
CA SER A 12 -27.48 19.36 18.58
C SER A 12 -28.49 18.32 18.09
N GLU A 13 -29.62 18.75 17.53
CA GLU A 13 -30.60 17.85 16.91
C GLU A 13 -30.01 17.12 15.70
N LYS A 14 -29.23 17.83 14.88
CA LYS A 14 -28.54 17.26 13.73
C LYS A 14 -27.51 16.21 14.16
N GLU A 15 -26.71 16.48 15.19
CA GLU A 15 -25.77 15.51 15.75
C GLU A 15 -26.46 14.27 16.32
N LYS A 16 -27.60 14.44 17.00
CA LYS A 16 -28.41 13.33 17.50
C LYS A 16 -28.95 12.48 16.35
N LEU A 17 -29.41 13.12 15.28
CA LEU A 17 -29.84 12.43 14.06
C LEU A 17 -28.69 11.68 13.38
N TYR A 18 -27.49 12.26 13.30
CA TYR A 18 -26.30 11.57 12.77
C TYR A 18 -25.92 10.36 13.61
N ARG A 19 -25.93 10.48 14.95
CA ARG A 19 -25.66 9.35 15.85
C ARG A 19 -26.73 8.26 15.75
N GLN A 20 -27.99 8.65 15.63
CA GLN A 20 -29.10 7.70 15.51
C GLN A 20 -29.09 6.99 14.15
N ASN A 21 -28.75 7.68 13.06
CA ASN A 21 -28.57 7.06 11.74
C ASN A 21 -27.34 6.16 11.68
N ALA A 22 -26.26 6.48 12.39
CA ALA A 22 -25.08 5.62 12.52
C ALA A 22 -25.39 4.34 13.32
N ALA A 23 -26.14 4.46 14.43
CA ALA A 23 -26.58 3.31 15.22
C ALA A 23 -27.60 2.43 14.45
N ASN A 24 -28.48 3.04 13.64
CA ASN A 24 -29.38 2.29 12.77
C ASN A 24 -28.64 1.65 11.57
N ALA A 25 -27.46 2.15 11.21
CA ALA A 25 -26.61 1.52 10.20
C ALA A 25 -25.91 0.26 10.73
N GLU A 26 -25.74 0.12 12.04
CA GLU A 26 -25.27 -1.11 12.69
C GLU A 26 -26.33 -2.25 12.59
N ASP A 27 -27.60 -1.91 12.36
CA ASP A 27 -28.70 -2.87 12.12
C ASP A 27 -28.82 -3.29 10.63
N ILE A 28 -27.90 -2.82 9.76
CA ILE A 28 -27.72 -3.25 8.36
C ILE A 28 -26.76 -4.47 8.28
N GLY A 29 -26.74 -5.27 9.35
CA GLY A 29 -25.84 -6.44 9.48
C GLY A 29 -25.93 -7.42 8.31
N ASP A 30 -27.07 -7.50 7.63
CA ASP A 30 -27.31 -8.47 6.54
C ASP A 30 -26.84 -8.00 5.14
N VAL A 31 -26.57 -6.71 4.91
CA VAL A 31 -26.19 -6.21 3.56
C VAL A 31 -24.67 -6.07 3.42
N CYS A 32 -23.95 -5.83 4.52
CA CYS A 32 -22.48 -5.80 4.50
C CYS A 32 -21.85 -7.20 4.34
N GLU A 33 -22.55 -8.28 4.70
CA GLU A 33 -22.03 -9.65 4.54
C GLU A 33 -21.82 -10.04 3.07
N TYR A 34 -22.44 -9.32 2.12
CA TYR A 34 -22.38 -9.59 0.68
C TYR A 34 -21.43 -8.68 -0.11
N LEU A 35 -20.73 -7.74 0.55
CA LEU A 35 -19.70 -6.93 -0.11
C LEU A 35 -18.34 -7.48 0.30
N GLU A 36 -17.59 -8.03 -0.65
CA GLU A 36 -16.20 -8.42 -0.42
C GLU A 36 -15.39 -7.19 0.01
N ASN A 37 -14.64 -7.34 1.11
CA ASN A 37 -13.73 -6.29 1.55
C ASN A 37 -12.65 -6.10 0.48
N PRO A 38 -12.34 -4.85 0.09
CA PRO A 38 -11.35 -4.59 -0.94
C PRO A 38 -9.99 -5.13 -0.50
N ARG A 39 -9.27 -5.80 -1.40
CA ARG A 39 -7.92 -6.25 -1.13
C ARG A 39 -6.94 -5.08 -1.30
N ILE A 40 -6.48 -4.57 -0.16
CA ILE A 40 -5.54 -3.44 -0.09
C ILE A 40 -4.12 -3.97 0.11
N LEU A 41 -3.18 -3.43 -0.67
CA LEU A 41 -1.79 -3.85 -0.66
C LEU A 41 -0.85 -2.64 -0.58
N ILE A 42 0.20 -2.72 0.23
CA ILE A 42 1.27 -1.72 0.32
C ILE A 42 2.55 -2.32 -0.27
N ALA A 43 3.06 -1.75 -1.35
CA ALA A 43 4.29 -2.14 -2.01
C ALA A 43 5.45 -1.17 -1.69
N GLY A 44 6.30 -1.56 -0.74
CA GLY A 44 7.53 -0.85 -0.40
C GLY A 44 8.65 -1.15 -1.40
N CYS A 45 9.18 -0.11 -2.05
CA CYS A 45 10.22 -0.24 -3.07
C CYS A 45 11.55 0.36 -2.60
N GLY A 46 12.59 -0.49 -2.56
CA GLY A 46 13.94 -0.12 -2.11
C GLY A 46 14.04 0.14 -0.61
N GLY A 47 15.22 0.54 -0.12
CA GLY A 47 15.48 0.62 1.32
C GLY A 47 14.55 1.57 2.10
N ALA A 48 14.31 2.77 1.58
CA ALA A 48 13.38 3.72 2.22
C ALA A 48 11.93 3.22 2.20
N GLY A 49 11.47 2.63 1.10
CA GLY A 49 10.15 2.03 1.00
C GLY A 49 9.99 0.85 1.97
N ASN A 50 10.97 -0.05 2.02
CA ASN A 50 11.03 -1.18 2.94
C ASN A 50 11.05 -0.76 4.41
N ASN A 51 11.76 0.32 4.75
CA ASN A 51 11.75 0.87 6.11
C ASN A 51 10.34 1.38 6.49
N THR A 52 9.65 2.04 5.55
CA THR A 52 8.25 2.46 5.73
C THR A 52 7.33 1.25 5.89
N SER A 53 7.45 0.23 5.02
CA SER A 53 6.70 -1.03 5.11
C SER A 53 6.92 -1.73 6.46
N SER A 54 8.17 -1.80 6.93
CA SER A 54 8.50 -2.37 8.24
C SER A 54 7.82 -1.60 9.37
N ARG A 55 7.78 -0.28 9.28
CA ARG A 55 7.12 0.57 10.28
C ARG A 55 5.60 0.37 10.28
N MET A 56 4.99 0.25 9.11
CA MET A 56 3.56 -0.02 8.96
C MET A 56 3.19 -1.40 9.50
N HIS A 57 4.00 -2.40 9.20
CA HIS A 57 3.85 -3.74 9.75
C HIS A 57 3.96 -3.74 11.28
N ASP A 58 4.91 -3.01 11.86
CA ASP A 58 5.06 -2.90 13.31
C ASP A 58 3.91 -2.19 14.02
N ILE A 59 3.25 -1.26 13.33
CA ILE A 59 2.08 -0.56 13.86
C ILE A 59 0.86 -1.48 13.88
N GLY A 60 0.83 -2.50 13.01
CA GLY A 60 -0.29 -3.44 12.89
C GLY A 60 -1.48 -2.78 12.23
N ILE A 61 -1.36 -2.44 10.95
CA ILE A 61 -2.49 -1.95 10.15
C ILE A 61 -3.33 -3.15 9.75
N ASP A 62 -4.57 -3.19 10.22
CA ASP A 62 -5.53 -4.26 9.88
C ASP A 62 -5.93 -4.20 8.39
N ASP A 63 -6.27 -5.36 7.83
CA ASP A 63 -6.82 -5.52 6.47
C ASP A 63 -5.93 -5.00 5.32
N VAL A 64 -4.61 -4.95 5.52
CA VAL A 64 -3.65 -4.56 4.48
C VAL A 64 -2.52 -5.59 4.37
N GLU A 65 -2.23 -6.01 3.14
CA GLU A 65 -1.07 -6.87 2.85
C GLU A 65 0.16 -6.00 2.55
N ILE A 66 1.26 -6.21 3.28
CA ILE A 66 2.48 -5.42 3.15
C ILE A 66 3.56 -6.23 2.42
N ILE A 67 4.09 -5.64 1.35
CA ILE A 67 5.07 -6.27 0.48
C ILE A 67 6.32 -5.40 0.37
N ALA A 68 7.47 -6.00 0.64
CA ALA A 68 8.77 -5.36 0.49
C ALA A 68 9.46 -5.83 -0.80
N ILE A 69 9.97 -4.90 -1.61
CA ILE A 69 10.57 -5.16 -2.91
C ILE A 69 11.94 -4.49 -2.96
N ASN A 70 13.01 -5.27 -3.10
CA ASN A 70 14.36 -4.70 -3.19
C ASN A 70 15.30 -5.52 -4.08
N THR A 71 16.37 -4.89 -4.56
CA THR A 71 17.50 -5.55 -5.23
C THR A 71 18.62 -5.94 -4.27
N ASP A 72 18.58 -5.39 -3.04
CA ASP A 72 19.50 -5.70 -1.95
C ASP A 72 18.90 -6.80 -1.05
N LYS A 73 19.61 -7.93 -0.95
CA LYS A 73 19.18 -9.09 -0.16
C LYS A 73 19.28 -8.81 1.34
N GLN A 74 20.31 -8.09 1.79
CA GLN A 74 20.56 -7.86 3.21
C GLN A 74 19.49 -6.96 3.79
N ASP A 75 19.12 -5.89 3.07
CA ASP A 75 18.03 -5.01 3.47
C ASP A 75 16.68 -5.76 3.53
N LEU A 76 16.43 -6.64 2.56
CA LEU A 76 15.20 -7.43 2.52
C LEU A 76 15.11 -8.47 3.65
N GLU A 77 16.24 -9.05 4.08
CA GLU A 77 16.29 -10.00 5.19
C GLU A 77 15.86 -9.34 6.52
N ILE A 78 16.31 -8.11 6.79
CA ILE A 78 15.97 -7.38 8.02
C ILE A 78 14.62 -6.65 7.98
N CYS A 79 14.07 -6.42 6.80
CA CYS A 79 12.74 -5.81 6.61
C CYS A 79 11.63 -6.64 7.28
N ARG A 80 10.56 -6.00 7.75
CA ARG A 80 9.33 -6.66 8.23
C ARG A 80 8.19 -6.38 7.25
N ALA A 81 7.61 -7.44 6.70
CA ALA A 81 6.56 -7.41 5.69
C ALA A 81 5.98 -8.83 5.55
N ASP A 82 4.74 -8.95 5.09
CA ASP A 82 4.07 -10.24 4.86
C ASP A 82 4.73 -10.99 3.69
N LYS A 83 5.10 -10.27 2.64
CA LYS A 83 5.84 -10.79 1.49
C LYS A 83 7.10 -9.99 1.21
N LYS A 84 8.15 -10.70 0.79
CA LYS A 84 9.48 -10.14 0.49
C LYS A 84 9.93 -10.61 -0.89
N ILE A 85 10.16 -9.67 -1.79
CA ILE A 85 10.49 -9.95 -3.19
C ILE A 85 11.88 -9.39 -3.51
N LEU A 86 12.82 -10.30 -3.77
CA LEU A 86 14.15 -9.95 -4.25
C LEU A 86 14.14 -9.86 -5.78
N VAL A 87 14.19 -8.64 -6.32
CA VAL A 87 14.24 -8.40 -7.76
C VAL A 87 15.68 -8.26 -8.26
N GLY A 88 15.93 -8.59 -9.53
CA GLY A 88 17.24 -8.38 -10.14
C GLY A 88 18.38 -9.27 -9.64
N LYS A 89 18.09 -10.43 -9.01
CA LYS A 89 19.11 -11.37 -8.51
C LYS A 89 20.17 -11.73 -9.58
N SER A 90 19.79 -11.86 -10.84
CA SER A 90 20.69 -12.15 -11.96
C SER A 90 21.59 -10.97 -12.35
N ILE A 91 21.20 -9.73 -12.03
CA ILE A 91 21.94 -8.50 -12.38
C ILE A 91 22.80 -8.04 -11.21
N THR A 92 22.22 -7.96 -10.01
CA THR A 92 22.86 -7.36 -8.83
C THR A 92 23.53 -8.40 -7.94
N ARG A 93 23.23 -9.69 -8.13
CA ARG A 93 23.62 -10.78 -7.22
C ARG A 93 23.13 -10.57 -5.78
N GLY A 94 22.09 -9.75 -5.60
CA GLY A 94 21.54 -9.39 -4.29
C GLY A 94 22.34 -8.29 -3.57
N LEU A 95 23.22 -7.56 -4.25
CA LEU A 95 24.04 -6.48 -3.67
C LEU A 95 23.42 -5.08 -3.81
N GLY A 96 22.21 -4.98 -4.37
CA GLY A 96 21.56 -3.70 -4.62
C GLY A 96 21.86 -3.07 -5.99
N ALA A 97 21.15 -1.98 -6.30
CA ALA A 97 21.25 -1.25 -7.57
C ALA A 97 22.40 -0.21 -7.62
N GLY A 98 23.15 -0.04 -6.52
CA GLY A 98 24.31 0.86 -6.49
C GLY A 98 24.01 2.34 -6.73
N GLY A 99 22.76 2.78 -6.48
CA GLY A 99 22.33 4.15 -6.75
C GLY A 99 21.87 4.42 -8.18
N ASP A 100 21.97 3.45 -9.09
CA ASP A 100 21.56 3.60 -10.49
C ASP A 100 20.08 3.18 -10.71
N PRO A 101 19.17 4.12 -11.06
CA PRO A 101 17.77 3.82 -11.34
C PRO A 101 17.55 2.85 -12.50
N GLU A 102 18.41 2.85 -13.52
CA GLU A 102 18.25 1.95 -14.68
C GLU A 102 18.56 0.49 -14.32
N VAL A 103 19.40 0.26 -13.31
CA VAL A 103 19.59 -1.08 -12.74
C VAL A 103 18.33 -1.52 -12.00
N GLY A 104 17.75 -0.65 -11.18
CA GLY A 104 16.50 -0.93 -10.45
C GLY A 104 15.32 -1.22 -11.40
N LYS A 105 15.17 -0.41 -12.45
CA LYS A 105 14.14 -0.57 -13.47
C LYS A 105 14.27 -1.92 -14.19
N ARG A 106 15.46 -2.25 -14.72
CA ARG A 106 15.70 -3.54 -15.37
C ARG A 106 15.48 -4.72 -14.43
N ALA A 107 15.84 -4.59 -13.16
CA ALA A 107 15.60 -5.61 -12.14
C ALA A 107 14.10 -5.89 -11.94
N ALA A 108 13.27 -4.85 -11.88
CA ALA A 108 11.82 -4.99 -11.77
C ALA A 108 11.19 -5.55 -13.06
N GLU A 109 11.65 -5.10 -14.23
CA GLU A 109 11.15 -5.59 -15.53
C GLU A 109 11.39 -7.09 -15.72
N LEU A 110 12.55 -7.62 -15.30
CA LEU A 110 12.81 -9.07 -15.31
C LEU A 110 11.92 -9.85 -14.33
N ALA A 111 11.42 -9.19 -13.29
CA ALA A 111 10.56 -9.78 -12.28
C ALA A 111 9.06 -9.55 -12.55
N ARG A 112 8.68 -9.03 -13.72
CA ARG A 112 7.27 -8.73 -14.07
C ARG A 112 6.31 -9.88 -13.79
N GLY A 113 6.66 -11.12 -14.16
CA GLY A 113 5.81 -12.29 -13.93
C GLY A 113 5.51 -12.50 -12.45
N THR A 114 6.57 -12.58 -11.63
CA THR A 114 6.45 -12.73 -10.17
C THR A 114 5.73 -11.55 -9.50
N LEU A 115 5.98 -10.33 -9.96
CA LEU A 115 5.29 -9.15 -9.45
C LEU A 115 3.80 -9.14 -9.86
N GLY A 116 3.48 -9.59 -11.07
CA GLY A 116 2.10 -9.71 -11.56
C GLY A 116 1.25 -10.66 -10.72
N GLU A 117 1.78 -11.85 -10.42
CA GLU A 117 1.14 -12.84 -9.53
C GLU A 117 0.86 -12.27 -8.13
N VAL A 118 1.69 -11.34 -7.66
CA VAL A 118 1.53 -10.74 -6.34
C VAL A 118 0.40 -9.70 -6.30
N PHE A 119 0.23 -8.94 -7.39
CA PHE A 119 -0.80 -7.91 -7.52
C PHE A 119 -2.11 -8.43 -8.12
N GLU A 120 -2.18 -9.70 -8.49
CA GLU A 120 -3.41 -10.34 -8.97
C GLU A 120 -4.49 -10.22 -7.89
N GLU A 121 -5.71 -9.85 -8.28
CA GLU A 121 -6.85 -9.61 -7.35
C GLU A 121 -6.60 -8.50 -6.30
N SER A 122 -5.69 -7.55 -6.56
CA SER A 122 -5.57 -6.34 -5.71
C SER A 122 -6.51 -5.24 -6.22
N ASP A 123 -7.37 -4.70 -5.36
CA ASP A 123 -8.22 -3.57 -5.70
C ASP A 123 -7.48 -2.24 -5.58
N LEU A 124 -6.63 -2.12 -4.56
CA LEU A 124 -5.92 -0.90 -4.22
C LEU A 124 -4.47 -1.18 -3.84
N VAL A 125 -3.53 -0.56 -4.55
CA VAL A 125 -2.10 -0.69 -4.30
C VAL A 125 -1.49 0.67 -3.95
N PHE A 126 -0.91 0.77 -2.76
CA PHE A 126 -0.08 1.90 -2.34
C PHE A 126 1.38 1.58 -2.61
N VAL A 127 2.02 2.33 -3.50
CA VAL A 127 3.45 2.22 -3.76
C VAL A 127 4.18 3.23 -2.89
N THR A 128 5.12 2.77 -2.06
CA THR A 128 5.95 3.65 -1.23
C THR A 128 7.42 3.49 -1.57
N ALA A 129 8.10 4.59 -1.85
CA ALA A 129 9.51 4.59 -2.21
C ALA A 129 10.18 5.89 -1.77
N GLY A 130 11.47 5.80 -1.43
CA GLY A 130 12.34 6.97 -1.36
C GLY A 130 12.97 7.23 -2.72
N MET A 131 12.68 8.40 -3.30
CA MET A 131 13.25 8.82 -4.58
C MET A 131 14.72 9.25 -4.42
N GLY A 132 15.49 9.18 -5.51
CA GLY A 132 16.90 9.60 -5.57
C GLY A 132 17.91 8.46 -5.44
N GLY A 133 17.52 7.30 -4.91
CA GLY A 133 18.32 6.07 -4.94
C GLY A 133 18.13 5.25 -6.23
N GLY A 134 18.84 4.13 -6.35
CA GLY A 134 18.73 3.25 -7.53
C GLY A 134 17.47 2.37 -7.50
N THR A 135 17.27 1.58 -6.44
CA THR A 135 16.14 0.66 -6.36
C THR A 135 14.81 1.39 -6.30
N GLY A 136 14.61 2.29 -5.34
CA GLY A 136 13.33 2.99 -5.15
C GLY A 136 12.88 3.71 -6.43
N THR A 137 13.75 4.55 -6.99
CA THR A 137 13.49 5.33 -8.21
C THR A 137 13.21 4.44 -9.42
N GLY A 138 13.95 3.33 -9.58
CA GLY A 138 13.82 2.45 -10.76
C GLY A 138 12.67 1.45 -10.66
N VAL A 139 12.43 0.89 -9.47
CA VAL A 139 11.45 -0.19 -9.24
C VAL A 139 10.04 0.36 -9.08
N ALA A 140 9.85 1.46 -8.34
CA ALA A 140 8.53 2.01 -8.05
C ALA A 140 7.66 2.28 -9.28
N PRO A 141 8.13 2.95 -10.35
CA PRO A 141 7.30 3.19 -11.53
C PRO A 141 6.93 1.89 -12.27
N VAL A 142 7.82 0.89 -12.27
CA VAL A 142 7.54 -0.42 -12.89
C VAL A 142 6.49 -1.18 -12.09
N VAL A 143 6.63 -1.21 -10.76
CA VAL A 143 5.65 -1.80 -9.83
C VAL A 143 4.28 -1.15 -9.98
N ALA A 144 4.22 0.18 -10.02
CA ALA A 144 2.99 0.92 -10.22
C ALA A 144 2.30 0.58 -11.55
N ASN A 145 3.08 0.37 -12.62
CA ASN A 145 2.53 -0.02 -13.91
C ASN A 145 2.00 -1.45 -13.90
N ILE A 146 2.74 -2.41 -13.32
CA ILE A 146 2.29 -3.81 -13.22
C ILE A 146 1.00 -3.89 -12.40
N ALA A 147 0.92 -3.20 -11.26
CA ALA A 147 -0.29 -3.17 -10.45
C ALA A 147 -1.50 -2.59 -11.20
N ARG A 148 -1.29 -1.51 -11.99
CA ARG A 148 -2.34 -0.97 -12.87
C ARG A 148 -2.78 -1.95 -13.95
N GLU A 149 -1.83 -2.66 -14.56
CA GLU A 149 -2.11 -3.69 -15.56
C GLU A 149 -2.89 -4.88 -14.98
N SER A 150 -2.68 -5.19 -13.69
CA SER A 150 -3.46 -6.18 -12.93
C SER A 150 -4.86 -5.69 -12.52
N GLY A 151 -5.25 -4.46 -12.85
CA GLY A 151 -6.58 -3.91 -12.58
C GLY A 151 -6.70 -3.08 -11.30
N ALA A 152 -5.62 -2.92 -10.53
CA ALA A 152 -5.65 -2.18 -9.27
C ALA A 152 -5.70 -0.65 -9.47
N ILE A 153 -6.36 0.04 -8.55
CA ILE A 153 -6.17 1.48 -8.35
C ILE A 153 -4.81 1.68 -7.68
N VAL A 154 -3.97 2.54 -8.25
CA VAL A 154 -2.59 2.75 -7.77
C VAL A 154 -2.38 4.16 -7.25
N ILE A 155 -1.89 4.26 -6.02
CA ILE A 155 -1.50 5.48 -5.32
C ILE A 155 0.02 5.40 -5.04
N GLY A 156 0.76 6.49 -5.24
CA GLY A 156 2.22 6.53 -5.07
C GLY A 156 2.71 7.82 -4.42
#